data_AF-A0A8K0KIX4-F1
#
_entry.id   AF-A0A8K0KIX4-F1
#
_cell.length_a   1.000
_cell.length_b   1.000
_cell.length_c   1.000
_cell.angle_alpha   90.00
_cell.angle_beta   90.00
_cell.angle_gamma   90.00
#
_symmetry.space_group_name_H-M   'P 1'
#
loop_
_entity.id
_entity.type
_entity.pdbx_description
1 polymer ?
#
loop_
_entity_poly.entity_id
_entity_poly.type
_entity_poly.pdbx_seq_one_letter_code
_entity_poly.pdbx_strand_id
1 'polypeptide(L)'
;MTERKAVIKNADMSEEMQQDAVDCATQALEKFNIEKDIAAFIKKEFDKRYNPTWHCIVGRNFGSYVTHETRHFIYFYIGQVAVLLFKSGLDMLEKAFELFSICGEGFCAESRKQNVPKNAI
;
A
#
# COMPACT_ATOMS: atom_id res chain seq x y z
N MET A 1 0.34 26.82 -0.65
CA MET A 1 -0.18 25.51 -0.22
C MET A 1 0.88 24.87 0.63
N THR A 2 0.54 24.36 1.81
CA THR A 2 1.50 23.65 2.68
C THR A 2 1.95 22.39 1.94
N GLU A 3 3.21 22.31 1.53
CA GLU A 3 3.78 21.09 0.95
C GLU A 3 3.59 19.95 1.95
N ARG A 4 2.73 18.98 1.61
CA ARG A 4 2.60 17.76 2.41
C ARG A 4 3.79 16.88 2.04
N LYS A 5 4.88 17.03 2.79
CA LYS A 5 6.09 16.23 2.58
C LYS A 5 5.77 14.74 2.76
N ALA A 6 6.15 13.94 1.77
CA ALA A 6 6.09 12.49 1.87
C ALA A 6 7.18 11.95 2.80
N VAL A 7 6.85 10.96 3.62
CA VAL A 7 7.76 10.27 4.52
C VAL A 7 7.72 8.79 4.20
N ILE A 8 8.75 8.30 3.51
CA ILE A 8 8.90 6.89 3.18
C ILE A 8 9.29 6.13 4.45
N LYS A 9 8.54 5.07 4.77
CA LYS A 9 8.77 4.21 5.94
C LYS A 9 9.48 2.93 5.55
N ASN A 10 9.09 2.35 4.42
CA ASN A 10 9.77 1.20 3.84
C ASN A 10 9.58 1.21 2.32
N ALA A 11 10.60 0.79 1.58
CA ALA A 11 10.55 0.69 0.14
C ALA A 11 11.50 -0.41 -0.35
N ASP A 12 11.00 -1.25 -1.25
CA ASP A 12 11.77 -2.17 -2.08
C ASP A 12 11.37 -1.89 -3.53
N MET A 13 11.97 -0.84 -4.12
CA MET A 13 11.85 -0.41 -5.53
C MET A 13 12.89 0.69 -5.82
N SER A 14 13.10 1.04 -7.10
CA SER A 14 14.05 2.11 -7.49
C SER A 14 13.60 3.49 -7.01
N GLU A 15 14.55 4.40 -6.74
CA GLU A 15 14.25 5.77 -6.30
C GLU A 15 13.34 6.52 -7.28
N GLU A 16 13.54 6.32 -8.58
CA GLU A 16 12.67 6.86 -9.64
C GLU A 16 11.21 6.39 -9.47
N MET A 17 11.00 5.09 -9.20
CA MET A 17 9.67 4.54 -8.99
C MET A 17 9.06 5.01 -7.65
N GLN A 18 9.89 5.23 -6.63
CA GLN A 18 9.43 5.80 -5.36
C GLN A 18 8.92 7.23 -5.55
N GLN A 19 9.62 8.04 -6.33
CA GLN A 19 9.19 9.40 -6.65
C GLN A 19 7.89 9.39 -7.45
N ASP A 20 7.78 8.53 -8.47
CA ASP A 20 6.54 8.34 -9.23
C ASP A 20 5.36 7.93 -8.34
N ALA A 21 5.59 7.10 -7.31
CA ALA A 21 4.55 6.70 -6.35
C ALA A 21 4.10 7.87 -5.49
N VAL A 22 5.04 8.67 -4.99
CA VAL A 22 4.75 9.87 -4.19
C VAL A 22 4.01 10.92 -5.01
N ASP A 23 4.43 11.17 -6.24
CA ASP A 23 3.82 12.15 -7.13
C ASP A 23 2.41 11.71 -7.54
N CYS A 24 2.23 10.43 -7.85
CA CYS A 24 0.92 9.86 -8.15
C CYS A 24 -0.04 9.97 -6.95
N ALA A 25 0.43 9.64 -5.75
CA ALA A 25 -0.37 9.76 -4.53
C ALA A 25 -0.70 11.21 -4.18
N THR A 26 0.24 12.14 -4.40
CA THR A 26 0.02 13.58 -4.20
C THR A 26 -1.09 14.09 -5.12
N GLN A 27 -1.02 13.75 -6.41
CA GLN A 27 -2.06 14.09 -7.39
C GLN A 27 -3.41 13.47 -7.04
N ALA A 28 -3.42 12.23 -6.55
CA ALA A 28 -4.63 11.55 -6.13
C ALA A 28 -5.28 12.24 -4.92
N LEU A 29 -4.48 12.64 -3.93
CA LEU A 29 -4.91 13.37 -2.72
C LEU A 29 -5.39 14.80 -3.00
N GLU A 30 -5.07 15.37 -4.16
CA GLU A 30 -5.60 16.67 -4.62
C GLU A 30 -6.93 16.51 -5.35
N LYS A 31 -7.12 15.40 -6.07
CA LYS A 31 -8.32 15.13 -6.88
C LYS A 31 -9.45 14.47 -6.09
N PHE A 32 -9.13 13.64 -5.12
CA PHE A 32 -10.08 12.79 -4.42
C PHE A 32 -10.00 13.00 -2.90
N ASN A 33 -11.16 12.97 -2.25
CA ASN A 33 -11.26 13.05 -0.79
C ASN A 33 -11.56 11.70 -0.12
N ILE A 34 -11.94 10.69 -0.90
CA ILE A 34 -12.32 9.36 -0.43
C ILE A 34 -11.12 8.43 -0.60
N GLU A 35 -10.66 7.81 0.49
CA GLU A 35 -9.47 6.93 0.53
C GLU A 35 -9.53 5.81 -0.53
N LYS A 36 -10.71 5.20 -0.70
CA LYS A 36 -10.96 4.19 -1.74
C LYS A 36 -10.68 4.70 -3.15
N ASP A 37 -11.10 5.92 -3.46
CA ASP A 37 -10.94 6.50 -4.81
C ASP A 37 -9.48 6.90 -5.05
N ILE A 38 -8.79 7.39 -4.00
CA ILE A 38 -7.35 7.65 -4.02
C ILE A 38 -6.58 6.35 -4.32
N ALA A 39 -6.87 5.28 -3.59
CA ALA A 39 -6.24 3.97 -3.78
C ALA A 39 -6.49 3.42 -5.20
N ALA A 40 -7.73 3.51 -5.69
CA ALA A 40 -8.09 3.06 -7.03
C ALA A 40 -7.37 3.85 -8.13
N PHE A 41 -7.20 5.17 -7.94
CA PHE A 41 -6.45 6.00 -8.88
C PHE A 41 -4.97 5.62 -8.95
N ILE A 42 -4.31 5.48 -7.80
CA ILE A 42 -2.88 5.12 -7.73
C ILE A 42 -2.66 3.74 -8.35
N LYS A 43 -3.48 2.76 -7.96
CA LYS A 43 -3.45 1.40 -8.53
C LYS A 43 -3.54 1.44 -10.06
N LYS A 44 -4.53 2.14 -10.60
CA LYS A 44 -4.78 2.20 -12.04
C LYS A 44 -3.62 2.83 -12.82
N GLU A 45 -3.01 3.89 -12.29
CA GLU A 45 -1.85 4.52 -12.90
C GLU A 45 -0.62 3.59 -12.86
N PHE A 46 -0.39 2.90 -11.75
CA PHE A 46 0.72 1.96 -11.62
C PHE A 46 0.55 0.70 -12.48
N ASP A 47 -0.67 0.16 -12.57
CA ASP A 47 -1.00 -0.93 -13.49
C ASP A 47 -0.69 -0.56 -14.95
N LYS A 48 -0.97 0.68 -15.33
CA LYS A 48 -0.72 1.19 -16.68
C LYS A 48 0.77 1.41 -16.97
N ARG A 49 1.54 1.87 -15.99
CA ARG A 49 2.96 2.24 -16.16
C ARG A 49 3.92 1.06 -15.96
N TYR A 50 3.64 0.18 -15.00
CA TYR A 50 4.56 -0.84 -14.52
C TYR A 50 4.00 -2.27 -14.61
N ASN A 51 3.00 -2.44 -15.48
CA ASN A 51 2.25 -3.67 -15.75
C ASN A 51 1.44 -4.15 -14.53
N PRO A 52 0.22 -4.69 -14.74
CA PRO A 52 -0.57 -5.29 -13.66
C PRO A 52 0.14 -6.49 -12.98
N THR A 53 -0.29 -6.92 -11.78
CA THR A 53 -1.37 -6.37 -10.95
C THR A 53 -0.81 -5.71 -9.70
N TRP A 54 -1.01 -4.40 -9.59
CA TRP A 54 -0.72 -3.61 -8.40
C TRP A 54 -1.91 -3.60 -7.45
N HIS A 55 -1.61 -3.45 -6.17
CA HIS A 55 -2.56 -3.29 -5.08
C HIS A 55 -2.18 -2.05 -4.29
N CYS A 56 -3.19 -1.26 -3.93
CA CYS A 56 -2.99 -0.02 -3.18
C CYS A 56 -3.97 0.04 -2.02
N ILE A 57 -3.48 0.39 -0.84
CA ILE A 57 -4.26 0.64 0.37
C ILE A 57 -3.92 2.05 0.84
N VAL A 58 -4.96 2.82 1.13
CA VAL A 58 -4.84 4.20 1.61
C VAL A 58 -5.70 4.31 2.85
N GLY A 59 -5.16 4.89 3.92
CA GLY A 59 -5.90 5.06 5.16
C GLY A 59 -5.08 5.79 6.22
N ARG A 60 -5.77 6.33 7.24
CA ARG A 60 -5.09 6.94 8.40
C ARG A 60 -4.58 5.89 9.38
N ASN A 61 -5.38 4.85 9.62
CA ASN A 61 -5.09 3.77 10.57
C ASN A 61 -5.38 2.41 9.91
N PHE A 62 -4.34 1.66 9.59
CA PHE A 62 -4.46 0.26 9.16
C PHE A 62 -3.19 -0.51 9.53
N GLY A 63 -3.34 -1.82 9.73
CA GLY A 63 -2.23 -2.77 9.80
C GLY A 63 -2.36 -3.76 8.64
N SER A 64 -1.26 -4.16 8.03
CA SER A 64 -1.29 -4.99 6.83
C SER A 64 -0.19 -6.04 6.83
N TYR A 65 -0.56 -7.27 6.53
CA TYR A 65 0.40 -8.34 6.23
C TYR A 65 0.23 -8.75 4.77
N VAL A 66 1.21 -8.39 3.94
CA VAL A 66 1.16 -8.60 2.48
C VAL A 66 2.40 -9.32 1.98
N THR A 67 2.19 -10.27 1.08
CA THR A 67 3.25 -10.86 0.26
C THR A 67 3.33 -10.13 -1.07
N HIS A 68 4.49 -9.59 -1.41
CA HIS A 68 4.72 -8.80 -2.63
C HIS A 68 5.85 -9.38 -3.48
N GLU A 69 5.85 -9.01 -4.75
CA GLU A 69 6.98 -9.26 -5.66
C GLU A 69 8.17 -8.39 -5.27
N THR A 70 9.38 -8.95 -5.40
CA THR A 70 10.63 -8.20 -5.14
C THR A 70 10.71 -6.96 -6.03
N ARG A 71 11.24 -5.86 -5.48
CA ARG A 71 11.42 -4.56 -6.15
C ARG A 71 10.14 -3.83 -6.57
N HIS A 72 8.98 -4.23 -6.03
CA HIS A 72 7.69 -3.61 -6.32
C HIS A 72 6.88 -3.37 -5.04
N PHE A 73 7.48 -2.74 -4.03
CA PHE A 73 6.84 -2.45 -2.74
C PHE A 73 7.23 -1.09 -2.19
N ILE A 74 6.26 -0.30 -1.73
CA ILE A 74 6.49 0.96 -1.04
C ILE A 74 5.40 1.23 0.00
N TYR A 75 5.84 1.75 1.14
CA TYR A 75 4.99 2.20 2.22
C TYR A 75 5.47 3.57 2.71
N PHE A 76 4.58 4.56 2.65
CA PHE A 76 4.90 5.94 2.98
C PHE A 76 3.70 6.71 3.52
N TYR A 77 3.96 7.85 4.14
CA TYR A 77 2.94 8.78 4.62
C TYR A 77 2.99 10.08 3.83
N ILE A 78 1.83 10.64 3.48
CA ILE A 78 1.67 12.04 3.07
C ILE A 78 0.81 12.73 4.12
N GLY A 79 1.43 13.52 4.98
CA GLY A 79 0.77 14.09 6.16
C GLY A 79 0.30 12.98 7.12
N GLN A 80 -1.01 12.84 7.30
CA GLN A 80 -1.62 11.84 8.19
C GLN A 80 -2.16 10.61 7.44
N VAL A 81 -2.03 10.58 6.12
CA VAL A 81 -2.53 9.48 5.29
C VAL A 81 -1.38 8.55 4.95
N ALA A 82 -1.50 7.28 5.32
CA ALA A 82 -0.59 6.23 4.89
C ALA A 82 -1.03 5.70 3.52
N VAL A 83 -0.03 5.40 2.68
CA VAL A 83 -0.18 4.77 1.38
C VAL A 83 0.72 3.54 1.35
N LEU A 84 0.11 2.39 1.13
CA LEU A 84 0.80 1.13 0.88
C LEU A 84 0.52 0.73 -0.57
N LEU A 85 1.58 0.52 -1.35
CA LEU A 85 1.49 0.16 -2.77
C LEU A 85 2.45 -0.99 -3.04
N PHE A 86 1.93 -2.09 -3.58
CA PHE A 86 2.72 -3.28 -3.86
C PHE A 86 2.19 -4.06 -5.05
N LYS A 87 3.06 -4.85 -5.68
CA LYS A 87 2.69 -5.77 -6.75
C LYS A 87 2.62 -7.21 -6.24
N SER A 88 1.63 -7.97 -6.66
CA SER A 88 1.54 -9.41 -6.37
C SER A 88 0.91 -10.20 -7.51
N GLY A 89 1.62 -11.20 -8.02
CA GLY A 89 1.19 -12.03 -9.16
C GLY A 89 0.17 -13.14 -8.86
N LEU A 90 -0.51 -13.12 -7.71
CA LEU A 90 -1.48 -14.16 -7.33
C LEU A 90 -2.83 -13.53 -6.93
N ASP A 91 -3.74 -13.52 -7.90
CA ASP A 91 -5.14 -13.07 -7.81
C ASP A 91 -6.04 -13.94 -6.89
N MET A 92 -5.45 -14.73 -5.97
CA MET A 92 -6.18 -15.76 -5.21
C MET A 92 -6.45 -15.39 -3.74
N LEU A 93 -5.98 -14.23 -3.26
CA LEU A 93 -6.09 -13.82 -1.84
C LEU A 93 -7.01 -12.62 -1.58
N GLU A 94 -7.88 -12.22 -2.53
CA GLU A 94 -8.81 -11.09 -2.32
C GLU A 94 -9.73 -11.26 -1.10
N LYS A 95 -9.96 -12.49 -0.61
CA LYS A 95 -10.84 -12.73 0.55
C LYS A 95 -10.18 -12.60 1.92
N ALA A 96 -8.85 -12.60 2.02
CA ALA A 96 -8.18 -12.56 3.32
C ALA A 96 -7.98 -11.12 3.84
N PHE A 97 -7.91 -10.14 2.93
CA PHE A 97 -7.56 -8.77 3.30
C PHE A 97 -8.73 -7.97 3.92
N GLU A 98 -9.98 -8.26 3.52
CA GLU A 98 -11.15 -7.64 4.16
C GLU A 98 -11.37 -8.05 5.63
N LEU A 99 -10.83 -9.21 6.05
CA LEU A 99 -11.03 -9.71 7.40
C LEU A 99 -10.21 -8.98 8.47
N PHE A 100 -9.04 -8.44 8.13
CA PHE A 100 -8.20 -7.74 9.12
C PHE A 100 -8.63 -6.28 9.34
N SER A 101 -9.31 -5.64 8.37
CA SER A 101 -9.82 -4.28 8.56
C SER A 101 -11.03 -4.19 9.50
N ILE A 102 -11.66 -5.33 9.86
CA ILE A 102 -12.89 -5.35 10.68
C ILE A 102 -12.61 -5.67 12.17
N CYS A 103 -11.48 -6.28 12.53
CA CYS A 103 -11.22 -6.61 13.94
C CYS A 103 -10.59 -5.43 14.71
N GLY A 104 -11.45 -4.47 15.09
CA GLY A 104 -11.20 -3.47 16.12
C GLY A 104 -11.27 -3.99 17.57
N GLU A 105 -11.36 -5.30 17.78
CA GLU A 105 -11.24 -5.93 19.11
C GLU A 105 -10.40 -7.20 18.99
N GLY A 106 -9.62 -7.48 20.02
CA GLY A 106 -8.44 -8.34 19.96
C GLY A 106 -8.66 -9.69 19.29
N PHE A 107 -7.93 -9.93 18.18
CA PHE A 107 -7.56 -11.27 17.79
C PHE A 107 -6.11 -11.28 17.34
N CYS A 108 -5.26 -11.68 18.29
CA CYS A 108 -3.87 -12.05 18.06
C CYS A 108 -3.88 -13.25 17.10
N ALA A 109 -3.42 -13.07 15.86
CA ALA A 109 -3.28 -14.14 14.89
C ALA A 109 -2.03 -14.98 15.18
N GLU A 110 -2.09 -15.79 16.24
CA GLU A 110 -1.14 -16.88 16.46
C GLU A 110 -1.73 -18.17 15.86
N SER A 111 -1.32 -18.55 14.65
CA SER A 111 -1.06 -19.96 14.25
C SER A 111 -0.81 -20.16 12.74
N ARG A 112 0.46 -20.01 12.32
CA ARG A 112 1.23 -21.12 11.72
C ARG A 112 2.68 -20.70 11.50
N LYS A 113 3.55 -21.21 12.36
CA LYS A 113 5.00 -21.23 12.17
C LYS A 113 5.35 -22.11 10.96
N GLN A 114 5.90 -21.51 9.91
CA GLN A 114 7.08 -22.01 9.20
C GLN A 114 7.60 -20.91 8.27
N ASN A 115 8.82 -20.44 8.55
CA ASN A 115 9.59 -19.44 7.81
C ASN A 115 8.93 -18.08 7.58
N VAL A 116 9.21 -17.16 8.51
CA VAL A 116 8.94 -15.74 8.37
C VAL A 116 10.08 -15.08 7.59
N PRO A 117 9.90 -14.63 6.34
CA PRO A 117 10.71 -13.54 5.82
C PRO A 117 10.19 -12.24 6.45
N LYS A 118 11.13 -11.49 7.00
CA LYS A 118 10.96 -10.14 7.56
C LYS A 118 10.15 -9.29 6.57
N ASN A 119 8.95 -8.82 6.92
CA ASN A 119 8.26 -7.63 6.38
C ASN A 119 6.79 -7.57 6.83
N ALA A 120 6.54 -7.61 8.15
CA ALA A 120 5.28 -7.11 8.71
C ALA A 120 5.47 -5.61 8.98
N ILE A 121 4.52 -4.77 8.57
CA ILE A 121 4.49 -3.32 8.85
C ILE A 121 3.16 -2.96 9.51
#